data_AF-A0A2V6Z6M4-F1
#
_entry.id   AF-A0A2V6Z6M4-F1
#
_cell.length_a   1.000
_cell.length_b   1.000
_cell.length_c   1.000
_cell.angle_alpha   90.00
_cell.angle_beta   90.00
_cell.angle_gamma   90.00
#
_symmetry.space_group_name_H-M   'P 1'
#
loop_
_entity.id
_entity.type
_entity.pdbx_description
1 polymer ?
#
loop_
_entity_poly.entity_id
_entity_poly.type
_entity_poly.pdbx_seq_one_letter_code
_entity_poly.pdbx_strand_id
1 'polypeptide(L)'
;MKRWSWLLVPMVAGCGVTVYDKGSDIYTTGGISLVYADWVAPKESNWQKDSYECDAEAREAIPALVRRPGQRQLIAERCLTARGYTKR
;
A
#
# COMPACT_ATOMS: atom_id res chain seq x y z
N MET A 1 -42.57 -38.27 -16.88
CA MET A 1 -42.24 -36.83 -17.00
C MET A 1 -41.11 -36.55 -16.02
N LYS A 2 -40.04 -35.90 -16.50
CA LYS A 2 -38.67 -35.90 -15.95
C LYS A 2 -38.58 -35.27 -14.55
N ARG A 3 -37.99 -36.00 -13.60
CA ARG A 3 -37.51 -35.49 -12.30
C ARG A 3 -36.33 -34.55 -12.54
N TRP A 4 -36.51 -33.26 -12.27
CA TRP A 4 -35.43 -32.28 -12.26
C TRP A 4 -34.80 -32.25 -10.85
N SER A 5 -33.67 -32.94 -10.72
CA SER A 5 -32.77 -32.80 -9.58
C SER A 5 -32.05 -31.46 -9.69
N TRP A 6 -32.45 -30.48 -8.88
CA TRP A 6 -31.68 -29.27 -8.68
C TRP A 6 -30.45 -29.61 -7.84
N LEU A 7 -29.29 -29.67 -8.50
CA LEU A 7 -27.98 -29.77 -7.87
C LEU A 7 -27.74 -28.49 -7.06
N LEU A 8 -27.90 -28.57 -5.74
CA LEU A 8 -27.35 -27.61 -4.79
C LEU A 8 -25.83 -27.72 -4.86
N VAL A 9 -25.21 -26.87 -5.68
CA VAL A 9 -23.77 -26.63 -5.64
C VAL A 9 -23.47 -25.93 -4.32
N PRO A 10 -22.69 -26.51 -3.40
CA PRO A 10 -22.16 -25.72 -2.31
C PRO A 10 -21.15 -24.76 -2.93
N MET A 11 -21.55 -23.50 -3.14
CA MET A 11 -20.61 -22.40 -3.23
C MET A 11 -19.85 -22.41 -1.91
N VAL A 12 -18.69 -23.04 -1.91
CA VAL A 12 -17.71 -22.87 -0.85
C VAL A 12 -17.43 -21.37 -0.84
N ALA A 13 -18.00 -20.67 0.13
CA ALA A 13 -17.56 -19.34 0.50
C ALA A 13 -16.11 -19.53 0.93
N GLY A 14 -15.20 -19.43 -0.04
CA GLY A 14 -13.81 -19.25 0.25
C GLY A 14 -13.75 -17.96 1.05
N CYS A 15 -13.66 -18.07 2.37
CA CYS A 15 -13.00 -17.07 3.17
C CYS A 15 -11.58 -17.02 2.60
N GLY A 16 -11.42 -16.22 1.53
CA GLY A 16 -10.14 -15.88 0.98
C GLY A 16 -9.43 -15.18 2.12
N VAL A 17 -8.61 -15.94 2.84
CA VAL A 17 -7.61 -15.37 3.71
C VAL A 17 -6.70 -14.64 2.73
N THR A 18 -6.98 -13.36 2.52
CA THR A 18 -6.01 -12.42 1.98
C THR A 18 -4.88 -12.45 3.00
N VAL A 19 -3.88 -13.29 2.73
CA VAL A 19 -2.60 -13.22 3.39
C VAL A 19 -2.03 -11.87 2.96
N TYR A 20 -2.26 -10.85 3.78
CA TYR A 20 -1.63 -9.55 3.63
C TYR A 20 -0.16 -9.76 3.98
N ASP A 21 0.64 -9.99 2.95
CA ASP A 21 2.09 -9.98 3.11
C ASP A 21 2.48 -8.59 3.65
N LYS A 22 3.27 -8.56 4.72
CA LYS A 22 3.46 -7.38 5.59
C LYS A 22 4.24 -6.21 4.96
N GLY A 23 4.38 -6.19 3.64
CA GLY A 23 5.04 -5.15 2.89
C GLY A 23 4.65 -5.20 1.43
N SER A 24 3.70 -4.36 1.02
CA SER A 24 3.51 -4.09 -0.40
C SER A 24 4.34 -2.85 -0.76
N ASP A 25 5.11 -2.96 -1.83
CA ASP A 25 5.81 -1.81 -2.40
C ASP A 25 4.79 -0.88 -3.05
N ILE A 26 4.91 0.42 -2.78
CA ILE A 26 4.11 1.44 -3.44
C ILE A 26 4.94 2.05 -4.58
N TYR A 27 4.48 1.77 -5.80
CA TYR A 27 4.94 2.43 -7.02
C TYR A 27 3.79 3.30 -7.56
N THR A 28 3.80 4.61 -7.29
CA THR A 28 2.79 5.52 -7.84
C THR A 28 3.25 6.20 -9.12
N THR A 29 2.30 6.49 -10.01
CA THR A 29 2.48 7.22 -11.28
C THR A 29 3.05 8.64 -11.13
N GLY A 30 3.35 9.08 -9.90
CA GLY A 30 3.99 10.33 -9.55
C GLY A 30 5.51 10.25 -9.32
N GLY A 31 6.13 9.08 -9.54
CA GLY A 31 7.58 8.88 -9.36
C GLY A 31 8.01 8.66 -7.91
N ILE A 32 7.08 8.26 -7.04
CA ILE A 32 7.39 7.85 -5.67
C ILE A 32 7.50 6.33 -5.64
N SER A 33 8.58 5.84 -5.05
CA SER A 33 8.88 4.43 -4.83
C SER A 33 9.15 4.22 -3.34
N LEU A 34 8.15 3.70 -2.62
CA LEU A 34 8.31 3.29 -1.21
C LEU A 34 8.32 1.77 -1.16
N VAL A 35 9.50 1.19 -0.91
CA VAL A 35 9.73 -0.26 -0.89
C VAL A 35 9.82 -0.72 0.55
N TYR A 36 8.97 -1.63 1.01
CA TYR A 36 8.93 -2.02 2.44
C TYR A 36 10.28 -2.54 2.94
N ALA A 37 10.97 -3.31 2.10
CA ALA A 37 12.26 -3.92 2.43
C ALA A 37 13.36 -2.90 2.74
N ASP A 38 13.24 -1.67 2.23
CA ASP A 38 14.20 -0.58 2.45
C ASP A 38 14.02 0.09 3.82
N TRP A 39 12.98 -0.28 4.58
CA TRP A 39 12.63 0.36 5.85
C TRP A 39 12.60 -0.61 7.02
N VAL A 40 12.91 -0.08 8.19
CA VAL A 40 12.72 -0.69 9.50
C VAL A 40 11.49 -0.05 10.11
N ALA A 41 10.45 -0.87 10.29
CA ALA A 41 9.15 -0.47 10.78
C ALA A 41 9.11 -0.40 12.33
N PRO A 42 8.53 0.64 12.95
CA PRO A 42 8.40 0.70 14.41
C PRO A 42 7.38 -0.33 14.93
N LYS A 43 7.40 -0.58 16.25
CA LYS A 43 6.70 -1.70 16.91
C LYS A 43 5.18 -1.73 16.68
N GLU A 44 4.55 -0.56 16.55
CA GLU A 44 3.11 -0.38 16.31
C GLU A 44 2.85 0.34 14.99
N SER A 45 3.40 -0.18 13.89
CA SER A 45 3.31 0.45 12.58
C SER A 45 2.50 -0.36 11.60
N ASN A 46 1.87 0.34 10.65
CA ASN A 46 1.14 -0.27 9.55
C ASN A 46 1.67 0.29 8.24
N TRP A 47 2.67 -0.39 7.68
CA TRP A 47 3.37 0.04 6.47
C TRP A 47 2.42 0.47 5.36
N GLN A 48 1.37 -0.31 5.08
CA GLN A 48 0.46 -0.02 3.97
C GLN A 48 -0.33 1.26 4.19
N LYS A 49 -0.83 1.48 5.41
CA LYS A 49 -1.51 2.73 5.77
C LYS A 49 -0.54 3.90 5.76
N ASP A 50 0.62 3.74 6.40
CA ASP A 50 1.60 4.81 6.59
C ASP A 50 2.20 5.26 5.25
N SER A 51 2.61 4.32 4.40
CA SER A 51 3.15 4.60 3.07
C SER A 51 2.11 5.23 2.15
N TYR A 52 0.83 4.83 2.23
CA TYR A 52 -0.25 5.46 1.47
C TYR A 52 -0.51 6.90 1.92
N GLU A 53 -0.59 7.14 3.23
CA GLU A 53 -0.78 8.49 3.77
C GLU A 53 0.40 9.41 3.43
N CYS A 54 1.64 8.90 3.47
CA CYS A 54 2.82 9.66 3.08
C CYS A 54 2.92 9.92 1.56
N ASP A 55 2.47 8.99 0.70
CA ASP A 55 2.32 9.25 -0.75
C ASP A 55 1.29 10.35 -1.01
N ALA A 56 0.14 10.29 -0.33
CA ALA A 56 -0.92 11.28 -0.46
C ALA A 56 -0.40 12.68 -0.06
N GLU A 57 0.26 12.80 1.09
CA GLU A 57 0.85 14.06 1.57
C GLU A 57 1.87 14.62 0.55
N ALA A 58 2.73 13.77 0.00
CA ALA A 58 3.71 14.19 -1.01
C ALA A 58 3.04 14.70 -2.30
N ARG A 59 1.91 14.11 -2.69
CA ARG A 59 1.14 14.50 -3.89
C ARG A 59 0.35 15.78 -3.67
N GLU A 60 -0.15 16.03 -2.46
CA GLU A 60 -0.79 17.28 -2.08
C GLU A 60 0.22 18.43 -2.02
N ALA A 61 1.39 18.19 -1.43
CA ALA A 61 2.44 19.20 -1.31
C ALA A 61 3.02 19.64 -2.65
N ILE A 62 3.12 18.72 -3.62
CA ILE A 62 3.62 19.01 -4.97
C ILE A 62 2.63 18.44 -5.98
N PRO A 63 1.75 19.25 -6.58
CA PRO A 63 0.83 18.80 -7.62
C PRO A 63 1.56 18.28 -8.86
N ALA A 64 0.94 17.38 -9.63
CA ALA A 64 1.61 16.69 -10.75
C ALA A 64 2.02 17.64 -11.89
N LEU A 65 1.35 18.80 -11.96
CA LEU A 65 1.63 19.88 -12.89
C LEU A 65 2.99 20.56 -12.60
N VAL A 66 3.50 20.44 -11.39
CA VAL A 66 4.80 20.99 -10.97
C VAL A 66 5.86 19.89 -11.12
N ARG A 67 6.60 19.91 -12.24
CA ARG A 67 7.71 18.97 -12.48
C ARG A 67 8.90 19.31 -11.57
N ARG A 68 8.93 18.67 -10.39
CA ARG A 68 10.13 18.60 -9.54
C ARG A 68 10.46 17.14 -9.25
N PRO A 69 11.36 16.54 -10.04
CA PRO A 69 11.72 15.13 -9.86
C PRO A 69 12.31 14.90 -8.47
N GLY A 70 11.96 13.78 -7.85
CA GLY A 70 12.48 13.36 -6.54
C GLY A 70 11.98 14.16 -5.33
N GLN A 71 11.35 15.32 -5.50
CA GLN A 71 10.91 16.11 -4.35
C GLN A 71 9.73 15.47 -3.62
N ARG A 72 8.82 14.83 -4.37
CA ARG A 72 7.74 14.02 -3.79
C ARG A 72 8.27 12.81 -3.01
N GLN A 73 9.27 12.12 -3.57
CA GLN A 73 9.96 11.03 -2.87
C GLN A 73 10.49 11.53 -1.53
N LEU A 74 11.22 12.65 -1.53
CA LEU A 74 11.81 13.21 -0.33
C LEU A 74 10.78 13.62 0.73
N ILE A 75 9.60 14.10 0.33
CA ILE A 75 8.50 14.40 1.26
C ILE A 75 7.93 13.12 1.85
N ALA A 76 7.65 12.11 1.02
CA ALA A 76 7.12 10.83 1.48
C ALA A 76 8.09 10.11 2.45
N GLU A 77 9.39 10.11 2.14
CA GLU A 77 10.44 9.54 3.01
C GLU A 77 10.55 10.30 4.35
N ARG A 78 10.39 11.63 4.33
CA ARG A 78 10.37 12.44 5.57
C ARG A 78 9.14 12.14 6.41
N CYS A 79 7.97 11.98 5.79
CA CYS A 79 6.75 11.57 6.49
C CYS A 79 6.93 10.20 7.17
N LEU A 80 7.51 9.21 6.48
CA LEU A 80 7.84 7.91 7.07
C LEU A 80 8.83 8.04 8.24
N THR A 81 9.88 8.85 8.07
CA THR A 81 10.86 9.09 9.13
C THR A 81 10.22 9.74 10.36
N ALA A 82 9.27 10.68 10.17
CA ALA A 82 8.52 11.32 11.24
C ALA A 82 7.61 10.33 11.99
N ARG A 83 7.14 9.28 11.32
CA ARG A 83 6.39 8.15 11.90
C ARG A 83 7.29 7.11 12.59
N GLY A 84 8.60 7.32 12.60
CA GLY A 84 9.57 6.44 13.26
C GLY A 84 10.10 5.31 12.40
N TYR A 85 9.81 5.30 11.09
CA TYR A 85 10.47 4.39 10.17
C TYR A 85 11.93 4.82 9.97
N THR A 86 12.83 3.85 9.93
CA THR A 86 14.25 4.10 9.67
C THR A 86 14.64 3.45 8.37
N LYS A 87 15.34 4.16 7.48
CA LYS A 87 15.86 3.55 6.24
C LYS A 87 16.98 2.57 6.60
N ARG A 88 17.00 1.40 5.97
CA ARG A 88 18.04 0.39 6.15
C ARG A 88 19.38 0.82 5.55
#